data_AF-A0A2R5L527-F1
#
_entry.id   AF-A0A2R5L527-F1
#
_cell.length_a   1.000
_cell.length_b   1.000
_cell.length_c   1.000
_cell.angle_alpha   90.00
_cell.angle_beta   90.00
_cell.angle_gamma   90.00
#
_symmetry.space_group_name_H-M   'P 1'
#
loop_
_entity.id
_entity.type
_entity.pdbx_description
1 polymer ?
#
loop_
_entity_poly.entity_id
_entity_poly.type
_entity_poly.pdbx_seq_one_letter_code
_entity_poly.pdbx_strand_id
1 'polypeptide(L)'
;KNLATTAAKSASYNIILQVATRILTFVLNAYILRHISKNVLGVINVRLVLLYTTVQFLSREGFRRACLSNSKAHNWPAVINLVWLCLPVSAVIGVPLGCLWIFVLRTPDPEVMPNYTMGVCTTVTCVMIELLAEPLYIIGQAFHYVRLKVFIEGGSLALRCILMSVLITLYPSSAIKVFSVSQIAASMFYTCAFYVYFYVEIGSSAQKKANPLPIKSLASLVPVYRPSKYKIESSTARLTWSFMKQTVIKQVLTEGERYVMTLFNVLTFAEEGVYDAVNNLGSLAARFIFQPIEESGYLFFAQVLKRDVDVSNQEVEDVTLSA
;
A
#
# COMPACT_ATOMS: atom_id res chain seq x y z
N LYS A 1 1.81 -27.06 19.49
CA LYS A 1 2.65 -27.51 18.35
C LYS A 1 2.04 -27.22 16.96
N ASN A 2 0.74 -27.42 16.69
CA ASN A 2 0.15 -27.17 15.34
C ASN A 2 -0.09 -25.70 14.94
N LEU A 3 -0.27 -24.79 15.91
CA LEU A 3 -0.48 -23.36 15.62
C LEU A 3 0.80 -22.67 15.14
N ALA A 4 1.95 -22.98 15.75
CA ALA A 4 3.24 -22.41 15.36
C ALA A 4 3.67 -22.86 13.96
N THR A 5 3.50 -24.15 13.61
CA THR A 5 3.79 -24.64 12.26
C THR A 5 2.82 -24.09 11.21
N THR A 6 1.54 -23.91 11.55
CA THR A 6 0.57 -23.28 10.62
C THR A 6 0.83 -21.79 10.44
N ALA A 7 1.18 -21.07 11.52
CA ALA A 7 1.59 -19.67 11.47
C ALA A 7 2.89 -19.50 10.68
N ALA A 8 3.91 -20.33 10.92
CA ALA A 8 5.16 -20.33 10.19
C ALA A 8 4.96 -20.66 8.70
N LYS A 9 4.09 -21.62 8.37
CA LYS A 9 3.74 -21.95 6.99
C LYS A 9 2.99 -20.82 6.30
N SER A 10 2.09 -20.14 6.99
CA SER A 10 1.38 -18.97 6.43
C SER A 10 2.29 -17.75 6.30
N ALA A 11 3.24 -17.56 7.21
CA ALA A 11 4.29 -16.54 7.11
C ALA A 11 5.21 -16.82 5.93
N SER A 12 5.68 -18.06 5.76
CA SER A 12 6.56 -18.44 4.64
C SER A 12 5.89 -18.26 3.28
N TYR A 13 4.60 -18.61 3.13
CA TYR A 13 3.86 -18.31 1.89
C TYR A 13 3.78 -16.81 1.60
N ASN A 14 3.56 -15.97 2.62
CA ASN A 14 3.54 -14.52 2.44
C ASN A 14 4.91 -13.98 2.02
N ILE A 15 6.00 -14.49 2.61
CA ILE A 15 7.38 -14.13 2.24
C ILE A 15 7.64 -14.50 0.78
N ILE A 16 7.37 -15.75 0.40
CA ILE A 16 7.60 -16.24 -0.96
C ILE A 16 6.80 -15.40 -1.96
N LEU A 17 5.54 -15.08 -1.66
CA LEU A 17 4.71 -14.30 -2.56
C LEU A 17 5.19 -12.83 -2.67
N GLN A 18 5.65 -12.22 -1.58
CA GLN A 18 6.26 -10.89 -1.62
C GLN A 18 7.55 -10.88 -2.44
N VAL A 19 8.41 -11.87 -2.22
CA VAL A 19 9.65 -12.08 -2.98
C VAL A 19 9.35 -12.26 -4.47
N ALA A 20 8.44 -13.16 -4.82
CA ALA A 20 8.04 -13.42 -6.20
C ALA A 20 7.49 -12.15 -6.88
N THR A 21 6.66 -11.38 -6.16
CA THR A 21 6.12 -10.12 -6.68
C THR A 21 7.22 -9.08 -6.90
N ARG A 22 8.24 -9.01 -6.03
CA ARG A 22 9.41 -8.13 -6.21
C ARG A 22 10.27 -8.54 -7.40
N ILE A 23 10.50 -9.84 -7.60
CA ILE A 23 11.23 -10.35 -8.78
C ILE A 23 10.43 -10.04 -10.05
N LEU A 24 9.12 -10.31 -10.05
CA LEU A 24 8.26 -10.05 -11.19
C LEU A 24 8.30 -8.56 -11.59
N THR A 25 8.09 -7.66 -10.62
CA THR A 25 8.13 -6.22 -10.86
C THR A 25 9.50 -5.77 -11.37
N PHE A 26 10.59 -6.32 -10.84
CA PHE A 26 11.93 -6.06 -11.33
C PHE A 26 12.12 -6.49 -12.79
N VAL A 27 11.78 -7.73 -13.14
CA VAL A 27 11.92 -8.26 -14.50
C VAL A 27 11.09 -7.44 -15.49
N LEU A 28 9.87 -7.09 -15.12
CA LEU A 28 8.98 -6.26 -15.94
C LEU A 28 9.51 -4.83 -16.11
N ASN A 29 10.09 -4.23 -15.07
CA ASN A 29 10.76 -2.93 -15.18
C ASN A 29 12.01 -2.98 -16.07
N ALA A 30 12.83 -4.03 -15.96
CA ALA A 30 13.97 -4.26 -16.83
C ALA A 30 13.55 -4.46 -18.30
N TYR A 31 12.41 -5.11 -18.51
CA TYR A 31 11.82 -5.24 -19.84
C TYR A 31 11.33 -3.89 -20.39
N ILE A 32 10.63 -3.08 -19.59
CA ILE A 32 10.15 -1.75 -19.99
C ILE A 32 11.32 -0.84 -20.44
N LEU A 33 12.48 -0.93 -19.78
CA LEU A 33 13.70 -0.19 -20.12
C LEU A 33 14.19 -0.44 -21.56
N ARG A 34 13.81 -1.55 -22.20
CA ARG A 34 14.18 -1.85 -23.60
C ARG A 34 13.29 -1.12 -24.62
N HIS A 35 12.11 -0.65 -24.19
CA HIS A 35 11.09 -0.08 -25.07
C HIS A 35 10.90 1.43 -24.88
N ILE A 36 11.43 2.02 -23.81
CA ILE A 36 11.28 3.45 -23.50
C ILE A 36 12.63 4.10 -23.20
N SER A 37 12.77 5.40 -23.51
CA SER A 37 13.91 6.20 -23.06
C SER A 37 13.94 6.38 -21.53
N LYS A 38 15.16 6.59 -21.02
CA LYS A 38 15.43 6.74 -19.58
C LYS A 38 14.69 7.92 -18.93
N ASN A 39 14.47 9.00 -19.70
CA ASN A 39 13.75 10.19 -19.23
C ASN A 39 12.32 9.85 -18.80
N VAL A 40 11.62 9.06 -19.61
CA VAL A 40 10.24 8.66 -19.33
C VAL A 40 10.15 7.81 -18.07
N LEU A 41 11.15 6.93 -17.89
CA LEU A 41 11.20 6.04 -16.76
C LEU A 41 11.42 6.80 -15.46
N GLY A 42 12.29 7.82 -15.46
CA GLY A 42 12.43 8.74 -14.32
C GLY A 42 11.11 9.45 -13.99
N VAL A 43 10.42 9.99 -14.99
CA VAL A 43 9.13 10.64 -14.78
C VAL A 43 8.08 9.69 -14.19
N ILE A 44 7.95 8.47 -14.72
CA ILE A 44 6.95 7.51 -14.25
C ILE A 44 7.34 6.96 -12.87
N ASN A 45 8.51 6.34 -12.74
CA ASN A 45 8.90 5.56 -11.55
C ASN A 45 9.40 6.41 -10.39
N VAL A 46 9.93 7.60 -10.64
CA VAL A 46 10.33 8.53 -9.58
C VAL A 46 9.18 9.48 -9.31
N ARG A 47 8.77 10.30 -10.28
CA ARG A 47 7.85 11.42 -9.99
C ARG A 47 6.39 11.01 -9.80
N LEU A 48 5.82 10.26 -10.74
CA LEU A 48 4.40 9.87 -10.65
C LEU A 48 4.16 8.84 -9.55
N VAL A 49 5.08 7.89 -9.39
CA VAL A 49 5.04 6.93 -8.26
C VAL A 49 5.26 7.64 -6.92
N LEU A 50 6.15 8.64 -6.81
CA LEU A 50 6.30 9.43 -5.58
C LEU A 50 5.00 10.16 -5.23
N LEU A 51 4.33 10.78 -6.20
CA LEU A 51 3.03 11.42 -5.96
C LEU A 51 2.01 10.37 -5.47
N TYR A 52 1.92 9.24 -6.17
CA TYR A 52 1.03 8.14 -5.82
C TYR A 52 1.25 7.67 -4.38
N THR A 53 2.49 7.29 -4.03
CA THR A 53 2.81 6.77 -2.69
C THR A 53 2.61 7.83 -1.61
N THR A 54 2.96 9.08 -1.89
CA THR A 54 2.76 10.20 -0.95
C THR A 54 1.28 10.39 -0.62
N VAL A 55 0.44 10.58 -1.63
CA VAL A 55 -1.00 10.83 -1.42
C VAL A 55 -1.63 9.61 -0.74
N GLN A 56 -1.35 8.42 -1.25
CA GLN A 56 -1.93 7.18 -0.75
C GLN A 56 -1.52 6.87 0.70
N PHE A 57 -0.25 7.09 1.06
CA PHE A 57 0.25 6.79 2.39
C PHE A 57 -0.26 7.80 3.42
N LEU A 58 -0.18 9.10 3.11
CA LEU A 58 -0.67 10.17 3.98
C LEU A 58 -2.18 10.13 4.17
N SER A 59 -2.96 9.65 3.20
CA SER A 59 -4.41 9.63 3.30
C SER A 59 -4.98 8.45 4.08
N ARG A 60 -4.25 7.34 4.24
CA ARG A 60 -4.82 6.08 4.77
C ARG A 60 -4.09 5.46 5.95
N GLU A 61 -2.76 5.60 6.05
CA GLU A 61 -1.98 4.81 7.02
C GLU A 61 -2.38 5.14 8.47
N GLY A 62 -2.65 6.42 8.75
CA GLY A 62 -3.15 6.85 10.06
C GLY A 62 -4.48 6.20 10.43
N PHE A 63 -5.39 6.06 9.47
CA PHE A 63 -6.69 5.40 9.66
C PHE A 63 -6.52 3.90 9.87
N ARG A 64 -5.70 3.23 9.05
CA ARG A 64 -5.41 1.79 9.19
C ARG A 64 -4.89 1.46 10.59
N ARG A 65 -3.91 2.21 11.07
CA ARG A 65 -3.30 2.00 12.40
C ARG A 65 -4.30 2.24 13.54
N ALA A 66 -5.05 3.32 13.48
CA ALA A 66 -6.01 3.65 14.53
C ALA A 66 -7.20 2.70 14.57
N CYS A 67 -7.80 2.39 13.42
CA CYS A 67 -9.01 1.57 13.35
C CYS A 67 -8.75 0.09 13.67
N LEU A 68 -7.51 -0.38 13.47
CA LEU A 68 -7.10 -1.73 13.86
C LEU A 68 -6.67 -1.82 15.32
N SER A 69 -6.34 -0.70 15.96
CA SER A 69 -6.05 -0.64 17.39
C SER A 69 -7.31 -1.00 18.18
N ASN A 70 -7.29 -2.07 18.97
CA ASN A 70 -8.40 -2.52 19.82
C ASN A 70 -9.70 -2.99 19.10
N SER A 71 -9.55 -3.65 17.94
CA SER A 71 -10.66 -4.13 17.07
C SER A 71 -11.79 -4.95 17.74
N LYS A 72 -11.57 -5.54 18.93
CA LYS A 72 -12.57 -6.40 19.60
C LYS A 72 -13.68 -5.64 20.34
N ALA A 73 -13.46 -4.37 20.68
CA ALA A 73 -14.39 -3.55 21.46
C ALA A 73 -15.06 -2.43 20.63
N HIS A 74 -14.83 -2.40 19.31
CA HIS A 74 -15.25 -1.29 18.46
C HIS A 74 -16.73 -1.29 18.11
N ASN A 75 -17.31 -0.10 18.11
CA ASN A 75 -18.57 0.17 17.44
C ASN A 75 -18.32 0.31 15.92
N TRP A 76 -18.38 -0.81 15.21
CA TRP A 76 -18.06 -0.91 13.78
C TRP A 76 -18.70 0.17 12.89
N PRO A 77 -20.01 0.49 13.01
CA PRO A 77 -20.61 1.61 12.29
C PRO A 77 -19.89 2.96 12.48
N ALA A 78 -19.44 3.27 13.70
CA ALA A 78 -18.71 4.51 13.99
C ALA A 78 -17.30 4.50 13.38
N VAL A 79 -16.63 3.35 13.40
CA VAL A 79 -15.32 3.15 12.75
C VAL A 79 -15.44 3.28 11.23
N ILE A 80 -16.46 2.67 10.61
CA ILE A 80 -16.70 2.79 9.16
C ILE A 80 -16.89 4.25 8.78
N ASN A 81 -17.72 5.00 9.52
CA ASN A 81 -17.91 6.44 9.28
C ASN A 81 -16.60 7.24 9.37
N LEU A 82 -15.71 6.88 10.31
CA LEU A 82 -14.38 7.49 10.42
C LEU A 82 -13.49 7.14 9.20
N VAL A 83 -13.49 5.89 8.75
CA VAL A 83 -12.69 5.43 7.60
C VAL A 83 -13.11 6.11 6.30
N TRP A 84 -14.39 6.43 6.12
CA TRP A 84 -14.83 7.19 4.95
C TRP A 84 -14.22 8.59 4.85
N LEU A 85 -13.68 9.14 5.94
CA LEU A 85 -12.90 10.38 5.89
C LEU A 85 -11.56 10.23 5.15
N CYS A 86 -11.09 9.01 4.86
CA CYS A 86 -9.93 8.78 3.99
C CYS A 86 -10.08 9.46 2.62
N LEU A 87 -11.28 9.42 2.03
CA LEU A 87 -11.54 10.00 0.70
C LEU A 87 -11.41 11.54 0.67
N PRO A 88 -12.12 12.31 1.52
CA PRO A 88 -11.96 13.76 1.55
C PRO A 88 -10.53 14.15 1.97
N VAL A 89 -9.90 13.41 2.89
CA VAL A 89 -8.48 13.66 3.25
C VAL A 89 -7.57 13.45 2.03
N SER A 90 -7.80 12.41 1.24
CA SER A 90 -7.06 12.17 -0.01
C SER A 90 -7.27 13.28 -1.03
N ALA A 91 -8.49 13.83 -1.17
CA ALA A 91 -8.72 14.98 -2.04
C ALA A 91 -7.98 16.24 -1.53
N VAL A 92 -8.05 16.52 -0.23
CA VAL A 92 -7.39 17.67 0.41
C VAL A 92 -5.87 17.61 0.30
N ILE A 93 -5.28 16.41 0.31
CA ILE A 93 -3.82 16.23 0.15
C ILE A 93 -3.44 16.12 -1.33
N GLY A 94 -4.19 15.32 -2.09
CA GLY A 94 -3.90 14.94 -3.46
C GLY A 94 -4.10 16.07 -4.47
N VAL A 95 -5.11 16.92 -4.30
CA VAL A 95 -5.32 18.06 -5.22
C VAL A 95 -4.19 19.08 -5.11
N PRO A 96 -3.80 19.59 -3.92
CA PRO A 96 -2.67 20.52 -3.79
C PRO A 96 -1.34 19.90 -4.25
N LEU A 97 -1.06 18.64 -3.92
CA LEU A 97 0.15 17.96 -4.40
C LEU A 97 0.12 17.75 -5.92
N GLY A 98 -1.02 17.40 -6.51
CA GLY A 98 -1.19 17.34 -7.96
C GLY A 98 -0.93 18.68 -8.63
N CYS A 99 -1.46 19.77 -8.07
CA CYS A 99 -1.19 21.13 -8.55
C CYS A 99 0.30 21.50 -8.42
N LEU A 100 0.96 21.13 -7.31
CA LEU A 100 2.40 21.33 -7.15
C LEU A 100 3.19 20.61 -8.25
N TRP A 101 2.80 19.37 -8.59
CA TRP A 101 3.42 18.58 -9.66
C TRP A 101 3.22 19.19 -11.05
N ILE A 102 2.08 19.83 -11.31
CA ILE A 102 1.75 20.40 -12.63
C ILE A 102 2.37 21.80 -12.80
N PHE A 103 2.29 22.65 -11.77
CA PHE A 103 2.55 24.10 -11.92
C PHE A 103 3.87 24.57 -11.33
N VAL A 104 4.43 23.85 -10.34
CA VAL A 104 5.61 24.30 -9.60
C VAL A 104 6.84 23.48 -9.95
N LEU A 105 6.68 22.16 -10.07
CA LEU A 105 7.78 21.28 -10.44
C LEU A 105 8.16 21.45 -11.92
N ARG A 106 9.43 21.16 -12.23
CA ARG A 106 9.94 21.18 -13.61
C ARG A 106 9.10 20.27 -14.49
N THR A 107 8.34 20.85 -15.41
CA THR A 107 7.56 20.09 -16.38
C THR A 107 8.49 19.41 -17.38
N PRO A 108 8.33 18.09 -17.65
CA PRO A 108 9.07 17.43 -18.73
C PRO A 108 8.76 18.07 -20.09
N ASP A 109 9.73 18.08 -21.00
CA ASP A 109 9.55 18.66 -22.34
C ASP A 109 8.38 17.97 -23.07
N PRO A 110 7.37 18.73 -23.56
CA PRO A 110 6.16 18.17 -24.16
C PRO A 110 6.41 17.28 -25.39
N GLU A 111 7.49 17.55 -26.13
CA GLU A 111 7.91 16.76 -27.30
C GLU A 111 8.39 15.36 -26.91
N VAL A 112 9.04 15.25 -25.74
CA VAL A 112 9.52 13.97 -25.20
C VAL A 112 8.40 13.27 -24.44
N MET A 113 7.56 14.03 -23.73
CA MET A 113 6.55 13.52 -22.80
C MET A 113 5.19 14.18 -23.00
N PRO A 114 4.42 13.73 -24.01
CA PRO A 114 3.05 14.21 -24.19
C PRO A 114 2.17 13.78 -23.00
N ASN A 115 1.21 14.63 -22.65
CA ASN A 115 0.16 14.35 -21.68
C ASN A 115 0.61 14.15 -20.23
N TYR A 116 1.69 14.80 -19.78
CA TYR A 116 2.13 14.73 -18.39
C TYR A 116 1.02 15.06 -17.36
N THR A 117 0.25 16.13 -17.61
CA THR A 117 -0.90 16.52 -16.77
C THR A 117 -1.91 15.40 -16.59
N MET A 118 -2.16 14.62 -17.64
CA MET A 118 -3.06 13.47 -17.58
C MET A 118 -2.52 12.38 -16.64
N GLY A 119 -1.21 12.14 -16.65
CA GLY A 119 -0.55 11.21 -15.73
C GLY A 119 -0.71 11.64 -14.27
N VAL A 120 -0.52 12.93 -13.97
CA VAL A 120 -0.70 13.48 -12.62
C VAL A 120 -2.15 13.35 -12.14
N CYS A 121 -3.12 13.79 -12.95
CA CYS A 121 -4.54 13.69 -12.61
C CYS A 121 -4.99 12.23 -12.43
N THR A 122 -4.50 11.33 -13.29
CA THR A 122 -4.80 9.91 -13.19
C THR A 122 -4.23 9.32 -11.90
N THR A 123 -3.00 9.66 -11.53
CA THR A 123 -2.40 9.20 -10.28
C THR A 123 -3.26 9.55 -9.05
N VAL A 124 -3.69 10.81 -8.93
CA VAL A 124 -4.54 11.25 -7.81
C VAL A 124 -5.90 10.53 -7.84
N THR A 125 -6.50 10.40 -9.02
CA THR A 125 -7.79 9.71 -9.21
C THR A 125 -7.71 8.23 -8.82
N CYS A 126 -6.63 7.54 -9.20
CA CYS A 126 -6.40 6.14 -8.86
C CYS A 126 -6.30 5.91 -7.34
N VAL A 127 -5.63 6.82 -6.62
CA VAL A 127 -5.62 6.77 -5.15
C VAL A 127 -7.04 6.91 -4.59
N MET A 128 -7.84 7.83 -5.11
CA MET A 128 -9.23 7.98 -4.66
C MET A 128 -10.08 6.73 -4.95
N ILE A 129 -9.90 6.09 -6.11
CA ILE A 129 -10.58 4.84 -6.46
C ILE A 129 -10.24 3.75 -5.43
N GLU A 130 -8.96 3.55 -5.12
CA GLU A 130 -8.53 2.50 -4.18
C GLU A 130 -9.05 2.72 -2.75
N LEU A 131 -9.16 3.98 -2.33
CA LEU A 131 -9.67 4.32 -1.00
C LEU A 131 -11.17 4.01 -0.84
N LEU A 132 -11.92 3.78 -1.92
CA LEU A 132 -13.30 3.26 -1.84
C LEU A 132 -13.34 1.87 -1.18
N ALA A 133 -12.29 1.07 -1.34
CA ALA A 133 -12.17 -0.25 -0.71
C ALA A 133 -11.60 -0.20 0.72
N GLU A 134 -11.24 0.98 1.24
CA GLU A 134 -10.57 1.11 2.55
C GLU A 134 -11.42 0.58 3.74
N PRO A 135 -12.75 0.80 3.81
CA PRO A 135 -13.58 0.18 4.85
C PRO A 135 -13.54 -1.35 4.82
N LEU A 136 -13.58 -1.95 3.62
CA LEU A 136 -13.51 -3.39 3.42
C LEU A 136 -12.13 -3.93 3.78
N TYR A 137 -11.08 -3.18 3.44
CA TYR A 137 -9.72 -3.51 3.83
C TYR A 137 -9.58 -3.61 5.35
N ILE A 138 -10.01 -2.58 6.09
CA ILE A 138 -9.89 -2.53 7.55
C ILE A 138 -10.69 -3.65 8.20
N ILE A 139 -11.91 -3.92 7.71
CA ILE A 139 -12.72 -5.04 8.22
C ILE A 139 -12.05 -6.38 7.92
N GLY A 140 -11.53 -6.57 6.70
CA GLY A 140 -10.76 -7.77 6.36
C GLY A 140 -9.57 -7.97 7.29
N GLN A 141 -8.80 -6.92 7.58
CA GLN A 141 -7.66 -7.03 8.50
C GLN A 141 -8.08 -7.29 9.95
N ALA A 142 -9.13 -6.64 10.44
CA ALA A 142 -9.61 -6.83 11.80
C ALA A 142 -10.16 -8.24 12.06
N PHE A 143 -10.72 -8.88 11.04
CA PHE A 143 -11.20 -10.28 11.09
C PHE A 143 -10.16 -11.28 10.56
N HIS A 144 -8.90 -10.88 10.45
CA HIS A 144 -7.76 -11.75 10.10
C HIS A 144 -7.78 -12.37 8.69
N TYR A 145 -8.44 -11.72 7.72
CA TYR A 145 -8.35 -12.05 6.29
C TYR A 145 -7.02 -11.60 5.67
N VAL A 146 -5.90 -12.03 6.25
CA VAL A 146 -4.53 -11.63 5.84
C VAL A 146 -4.22 -12.11 4.43
N ARG A 147 -4.65 -13.33 4.06
CA ARG A 147 -4.42 -13.89 2.71
C ARG A 147 -5.10 -13.07 1.62
N LEU A 148 -6.34 -12.64 1.85
CA LEU A 148 -7.11 -11.81 0.90
C LEU A 148 -6.33 -10.54 0.54
N LYS A 149 -5.82 -9.84 1.55
CA LYS A 149 -4.99 -8.65 1.35
C LYS A 149 -3.83 -8.94 0.43
N VAL A 150 -3.06 -9.99 0.70
CA VAL A 150 -1.84 -10.28 -0.07
C VAL A 150 -2.18 -10.64 -1.52
N PHE A 151 -3.26 -11.41 -1.75
CA PHE A 151 -3.72 -11.71 -3.10
C PHE A 151 -4.20 -10.47 -3.85
N ILE A 152 -4.97 -9.57 -3.22
CA ILE A 152 -5.50 -8.38 -3.89
C ILE A 152 -4.39 -7.34 -4.12
N GLU A 153 -3.58 -7.02 -3.10
CA GLU A 153 -2.46 -6.08 -3.23
C GLU A 153 -1.43 -6.59 -4.25
N GLY A 154 -0.99 -7.85 -4.12
CA GLY A 154 -0.06 -8.47 -5.06
C GLY A 154 -0.63 -8.60 -6.47
N GLY A 155 -1.89 -9.01 -6.59
CA GLY A 155 -2.60 -9.15 -7.87
C GLY A 155 -2.77 -7.80 -8.60
N SER A 156 -3.12 -6.74 -7.87
CA SER A 156 -3.25 -5.39 -8.45
C SER A 156 -1.90 -4.86 -8.96
N LEU A 157 -0.82 -5.08 -8.21
CA LEU A 157 0.53 -4.69 -8.62
C LEU A 157 1.01 -5.50 -9.83
N ALA A 158 0.78 -6.81 -9.83
CA ALA A 158 1.11 -7.68 -10.95
C ALA A 158 0.33 -7.27 -12.21
N LEU A 159 -0.97 -7.03 -12.08
CA LEU A 159 -1.83 -6.56 -13.17
C LEU A 159 -1.30 -5.25 -13.76
N ARG A 160 -0.98 -4.27 -12.90
CA ARG A 160 -0.40 -2.99 -13.34
C ARG A 160 0.87 -3.21 -14.15
N CYS A 161 1.81 -3.98 -13.62
CA CYS A 161 3.12 -4.17 -14.25
C CYS A 161 3.00 -4.96 -15.56
N ILE A 162 2.19 -6.02 -15.60
CA ILE A 162 1.97 -6.82 -16.82
C ILE A 162 1.30 -5.96 -17.89
N LEU A 163 0.22 -5.24 -17.55
CA LEU A 163 -0.46 -4.36 -18.50
C LEU A 163 0.47 -3.25 -19.00
N MET A 164 1.27 -2.65 -18.13
CA MET A 164 2.24 -1.62 -18.51
C MET A 164 3.25 -2.19 -19.51
N SER A 165 3.84 -3.36 -19.20
CA SER A 165 4.82 -4.03 -20.06
C SER A 165 4.24 -4.47 -21.40
N VAL A 166 2.97 -4.90 -21.46
CA VAL A 166 2.33 -5.30 -22.72
C VAL A 166 1.91 -4.07 -23.54
N LEU A 167 1.31 -3.06 -22.92
CA LEU A 167 0.85 -1.88 -23.65
C LEU A 167 1.99 -1.00 -24.14
N ILE A 168 3.13 -0.99 -23.44
CA ILE A 168 4.27 -0.19 -23.87
C ILE A 168 4.96 -0.74 -25.12
N THR A 169 4.92 -2.05 -25.33
CA THR A 169 5.49 -2.66 -26.55
C THR A 169 4.63 -2.33 -27.77
N LEU A 170 3.32 -2.18 -27.57
CA LEU A 170 2.38 -1.79 -28.61
C LEU A 170 2.40 -0.28 -28.88
N TYR A 171 2.54 0.55 -27.85
CA TYR A 171 2.43 2.01 -27.93
C TYR A 171 3.59 2.75 -27.23
N PRO A 172 4.84 2.57 -27.67
CA PRO A 172 6.02 3.13 -26.99
C PRO A 172 6.05 4.67 -26.98
N SER A 173 5.46 5.31 -28.00
CA SER A 173 5.39 6.78 -28.11
C SER A 173 4.43 7.45 -27.11
N SER A 174 3.54 6.67 -26.48
CA SER A 174 2.48 7.18 -25.59
C SER A 174 2.61 6.63 -24.16
N ALA A 175 3.83 6.55 -23.65
CA ALA A 175 4.14 5.93 -22.36
C ALA A 175 3.32 6.44 -21.16
N ILE A 176 3.04 7.75 -21.06
CA ILE A 176 2.22 8.31 -19.97
C ILE A 176 0.76 7.84 -20.05
N LYS A 177 0.21 7.69 -21.27
CA LYS A 177 -1.13 7.11 -21.46
C LYS A 177 -1.15 5.64 -21.07
N VAL A 178 -0.12 4.90 -21.48
CA VAL A 178 0.04 3.49 -21.11
C VAL A 178 0.07 3.35 -19.58
N PHE A 179 0.89 4.14 -18.89
CA PHE A 179 0.92 4.18 -17.42
C PHE A 179 -0.46 4.47 -16.82
N SER A 180 -1.14 5.49 -17.34
CA SER A 180 -2.46 5.90 -16.84
C SER A 180 -3.49 4.78 -16.96
N VAL A 181 -3.56 4.11 -18.12
CA VAL A 181 -4.48 2.98 -18.34
C VAL A 181 -4.14 1.80 -17.44
N SER A 182 -2.86 1.42 -17.35
CA SER A 182 -2.42 0.31 -16.50
C SER A 182 -2.67 0.58 -15.01
N GLN A 183 -2.48 1.82 -14.56
CA GLN A 183 -2.74 2.23 -13.18
C GLN A 183 -4.25 2.20 -12.88
N ILE A 184 -5.10 2.77 -13.74
CA ILE A 184 -6.56 2.74 -13.57
C ILE A 184 -7.07 1.30 -13.51
N ALA A 185 -6.62 0.44 -14.43
CA ALA A 185 -7.02 -0.96 -14.46
C ALA A 185 -6.65 -1.68 -13.15
N ALA A 186 -5.47 -1.42 -12.60
CA ALA A 186 -5.01 -1.98 -11.33
C ALA A 186 -5.82 -1.47 -10.12
N SER A 187 -6.07 -0.16 -10.04
CA SER A 187 -6.86 0.46 -8.97
C SER A 187 -8.34 0.01 -9.00
N MET A 188 -8.90 -0.16 -10.20
CA MET A 188 -10.24 -0.73 -10.40
C MET A 188 -10.28 -2.20 -9.98
N PHE A 189 -9.29 -3.01 -10.39
CA PHE A 189 -9.18 -4.40 -9.95
C PHE A 189 -9.09 -4.50 -8.42
N TYR A 190 -8.24 -3.69 -7.78
CA TYR A 190 -8.08 -3.64 -6.32
C TYR A 190 -9.44 -3.42 -5.64
N THR A 191 -10.16 -2.39 -6.10
CA THR A 191 -11.44 -2.00 -5.50
C THR A 191 -12.51 -3.07 -5.75
N CYS A 192 -12.70 -3.49 -7.01
CA CYS A 192 -13.67 -4.50 -7.38
C CYS A 192 -13.43 -5.84 -6.68
N ALA A 193 -12.17 -6.27 -6.54
CA ALA A 193 -11.85 -7.54 -5.89
C ALA A 193 -12.29 -7.56 -4.42
N PHE A 194 -12.11 -6.45 -3.68
CA PHE A 194 -12.61 -6.35 -2.31
C PHE A 194 -14.14 -6.40 -2.25
N TYR A 195 -14.83 -5.62 -3.09
CA TYR A 195 -16.29 -5.59 -3.11
C TYR A 195 -16.89 -6.94 -3.51
N VAL A 196 -16.35 -7.61 -4.54
CA VAL A 196 -16.80 -8.93 -4.99
C VAL A 196 -16.56 -9.98 -3.91
N TYR A 197 -15.38 -10.01 -3.29
CA TYR A 197 -15.08 -10.97 -2.24
C TYR A 197 -16.05 -10.84 -1.07
N PHE A 198 -16.23 -9.64 -0.53
CA PHE A 198 -17.14 -9.42 0.60
C PHE A 198 -18.62 -9.59 0.22
N TYR A 199 -19.01 -9.33 -1.04
CA TYR A 199 -20.35 -9.65 -1.52
C TYR A 199 -20.65 -11.15 -1.41
N VAL A 200 -19.73 -11.98 -1.90
CA VAL A 200 -19.85 -13.44 -1.86
C VAL A 200 -19.80 -13.95 -0.41
N GLU A 201 -18.87 -13.43 0.38
CA GLU A 201 -18.66 -13.85 1.77
C GLU A 201 -19.90 -13.56 2.65
N ILE A 202 -20.52 -12.38 2.52
CA ILE A 202 -21.76 -12.00 3.23
C ILE A 202 -22.94 -12.92 2.83
N GLY A 203 -22.97 -13.37 1.57
CA GLY A 203 -23.98 -14.31 1.06
C GLY A 203 -23.79 -15.76 1.55
N SER A 204 -22.59 -16.11 2.03
CA SER A 204 -22.26 -17.48 2.44
C SER A 204 -22.85 -17.85 3.81
N SER A 205 -23.62 -18.94 3.85
CA SER A 205 -24.23 -19.47 5.08
C SER A 205 -23.22 -19.92 6.15
N ALA A 206 -21.96 -20.17 5.77
CA ALA A 206 -20.90 -20.59 6.69
C ALA A 206 -20.53 -19.49 7.71
N GLN A 207 -20.64 -18.22 7.32
CA GLN A 207 -20.25 -17.09 8.16
C GLN A 207 -21.32 -16.71 9.20
N LYS A 208 -22.60 -16.99 8.92
CA LYS A 208 -23.73 -16.72 9.83
C LYS A 208 -23.67 -17.51 11.15
N LYS A 209 -22.88 -18.60 11.21
CA LYS A 209 -22.81 -19.50 12.38
C LYS A 209 -21.53 -19.39 13.22
N ALA A 210 -20.39 -18.97 12.65
CA ALA A 210 -19.09 -19.09 13.33
C ALA A 210 -18.52 -17.74 13.83
N ASN A 211 -18.64 -16.66 13.05
CA ASN A 211 -18.18 -15.30 13.41
C ASN A 211 -18.93 -14.29 12.51
N PRO A 212 -20.02 -13.65 12.99
CA PRO A 212 -20.76 -12.71 12.16
C PRO A 212 -19.90 -11.48 11.85
N LEU A 213 -19.77 -11.15 10.56
CA LEU A 213 -19.22 -9.87 10.15
C LEU A 213 -20.07 -8.72 10.70
N PRO A 214 -19.46 -7.55 10.95
CA PRO A 214 -20.18 -6.39 11.47
C PRO A 214 -21.08 -5.73 10.42
N ILE A 215 -21.10 -6.25 9.19
CA ILE A 215 -21.83 -5.71 8.05
C ILE A 215 -22.93 -6.70 7.65
N LYS A 216 -24.17 -6.22 7.51
CA LYS A 216 -25.30 -7.02 7.00
C LYS A 216 -25.49 -6.89 5.47
N SER A 217 -24.99 -5.82 4.86
CA SER A 217 -25.03 -5.57 3.42
C SER A 217 -23.94 -4.57 3.01
N LEU A 218 -23.36 -4.71 1.82
CA LEU A 218 -22.42 -3.73 1.26
C LEU A 218 -23.02 -2.31 1.17
N ALA A 219 -24.34 -2.18 1.01
CA ALA A 219 -25.01 -0.88 1.02
C ALA A 219 -24.95 -0.18 2.38
N SER A 220 -24.78 -0.93 3.47
CA SER A 220 -24.60 -0.37 4.82
C SER A 220 -23.18 0.15 5.08
N LEU A 221 -22.24 -0.08 4.16
CA LEU A 221 -20.91 0.51 4.22
C LEU A 221 -20.93 1.96 3.75
N VAL A 222 -21.79 2.33 2.81
CA VAL A 222 -21.87 3.71 2.33
C VAL A 222 -22.32 4.57 3.52
N PRO A 223 -21.62 5.68 3.84
CA PRO A 223 -22.03 6.58 4.90
C PRO A 223 -23.35 7.20 4.48
N VAL A 224 -24.46 6.59 4.90
CA VAL A 224 -25.79 7.07 4.54
C VAL A 224 -25.94 8.45 5.18
N TYR A 225 -26.39 9.43 4.40
CA TYR A 225 -26.87 10.74 4.84
C TYR A 225 -28.16 10.63 5.71
N ARG A 226 -28.35 9.52 6.43
CA ARG A 226 -29.25 9.48 7.56
C ARG A 226 -28.45 10.01 8.73
N PRO A 227 -29.03 10.85 9.62
CA PRO A 227 -28.38 11.23 10.86
C PRO A 227 -28.09 9.95 11.63
N SER A 228 -26.88 9.43 11.45
CA SER A 228 -26.43 8.21 12.08
C SER A 228 -26.50 8.47 13.57
N LYS A 229 -27.28 7.66 14.31
CA LYS A 229 -27.21 7.64 15.78
C LYS A 229 -25.78 7.42 16.28
N TYR A 230 -24.90 6.89 15.42
CA TYR A 230 -23.50 6.61 15.70
C TYR A 230 -22.63 7.77 15.23
N LYS A 231 -22.20 8.60 16.20
CA LYS A 231 -21.18 9.63 16.03
C LYS A 231 -19.82 8.98 15.74
N ILE A 232 -18.93 9.71 15.09
CA ILE A 232 -17.52 9.32 14.94
C ILE A 232 -16.93 9.03 16.32
N GLU A 233 -16.25 7.90 16.45
CA GLU A 233 -15.60 7.51 17.70
C GLU A 233 -14.41 8.46 17.98
N SER A 234 -14.56 9.29 19.02
CA SER A 234 -13.63 10.40 19.27
C SER A 234 -12.26 9.95 19.75
N SER A 235 -12.17 8.82 20.46
CA SER A 235 -10.90 8.19 20.85
C SER A 235 -10.12 7.74 19.61
N THR A 236 -10.78 6.97 18.74
CA THR A 236 -10.20 6.46 17.49
C THR A 236 -9.82 7.61 16.56
N ALA A 237 -10.63 8.66 16.44
CA ALA A 237 -10.30 9.84 15.64
C ALA A 237 -9.06 10.60 16.17
N ARG A 238 -8.92 10.75 17.49
CA ARG A 238 -7.74 11.39 18.10
C ARG A 238 -6.47 10.54 17.89
N LEU A 239 -6.62 9.22 17.96
CA LEU A 239 -5.55 8.28 17.66
C LEU A 239 -5.16 8.33 16.18
N THR A 240 -6.14 8.37 15.26
CA THR A 240 -5.92 8.58 13.82
C THR A 240 -5.10 9.83 13.58
N TRP A 241 -5.46 10.96 14.20
CA TRP A 241 -4.72 12.21 14.05
C TRP A 241 -3.26 12.10 14.52
N SER A 242 -3.03 11.38 15.62
CA SER A 242 -1.68 11.17 16.15
C SER A 242 -0.85 10.31 15.19
N PHE A 243 -1.43 9.23 14.64
CA PHE A 243 -0.76 8.41 13.64
C PHE A 243 -0.55 9.14 12.31
N MET A 244 -1.47 10.01 11.88
CA MET A 244 -1.27 10.82 10.68
C MET A 244 -0.01 11.68 10.76
N LYS A 245 0.26 12.30 11.93
CA LYS A 245 1.50 13.06 12.14
C LYS A 245 2.74 12.17 12.02
N GLN A 246 2.70 10.96 12.59
CA GLN A 246 3.79 10.00 12.47
C GLN A 246 4.00 9.53 11.02
N THR A 247 2.91 9.35 10.27
CA THR A 247 2.94 8.97 8.86
C THR A 247 3.65 10.03 8.02
N VAL A 248 3.45 11.32 8.29
CA VAL A 248 4.19 12.41 7.60
C VAL A 248 5.70 12.26 7.80
N ILE A 249 6.15 12.11 9.05
CA ILE A 249 7.57 11.94 9.37
C ILE A 249 8.11 10.69 8.67
N LYS A 250 7.38 9.57 8.76
CA LYS A 250 7.77 8.32 8.14
C LYS A 250 7.86 8.44 6.62
N GLN A 251 6.95 9.15 5.98
CA GLN A 251 6.97 9.37 4.54
C GLN A 251 8.21 10.14 4.11
N VAL A 252 8.54 11.22 4.82
CA VAL A 252 9.75 12.02 4.55
C VAL A 252 11.02 11.19 4.76
N LEU A 253 11.07 10.34 5.79
CA LEU A 253 12.23 9.47 6.04
C LEU A 253 12.36 8.35 5.00
N THR A 254 11.24 7.84 4.46
CA THR A 254 11.24 6.71 3.54
C THR A 254 11.50 7.14 2.10
N GLU A 255 10.86 8.22 1.66
CA GLU A 255 10.93 8.73 0.27
C GLU A 255 11.76 10.01 0.18
N GLY A 256 12.54 10.33 1.22
CA GLY A 256 13.37 11.53 1.33
C GLY A 256 14.29 11.73 0.13
N GLU A 257 14.92 10.65 -0.34
CA GLU A 257 15.76 10.68 -1.54
C GLU A 257 14.98 11.14 -2.78
N ARG A 258 13.78 10.61 -2.99
CA ARG A 258 12.95 10.93 -4.16
C ARG A 258 12.38 12.34 -4.06
N TYR A 259 12.06 12.81 -2.85
CA TYR A 259 11.70 14.21 -2.62
C TYR A 259 12.86 15.13 -2.97
N VAL A 260 14.09 14.81 -2.57
CA VAL A 260 15.25 15.65 -2.89
C VAL A 260 15.46 15.74 -4.40
N MET A 261 15.42 14.60 -5.10
CA MET A 261 15.55 14.54 -6.56
C MET A 261 14.45 15.37 -7.26
N THR A 262 13.20 15.18 -6.83
CA THR A 262 12.03 15.79 -7.47
C THR A 262 11.91 17.28 -7.19
N LEU A 263 12.16 17.73 -5.95
CA LEU A 263 11.96 19.13 -5.53
C LEU A 263 13.13 20.03 -5.89
N PHE A 264 14.37 19.57 -5.69
CA PHE A 264 15.57 20.38 -5.90
C PHE A 264 16.16 20.23 -7.30
N ASN A 265 15.59 19.38 -8.16
CA ASN A 265 16.05 19.11 -9.53
C ASN A 265 17.57 18.83 -9.59
N VAL A 266 18.10 18.10 -8.60
CA VAL A 266 19.55 17.81 -8.48
C VAL A 266 20.03 16.92 -9.63
N LEU A 267 19.12 16.13 -10.21
CA LEU A 267 19.39 15.17 -11.27
C LEU A 267 18.51 15.45 -12.48
N THR A 268 18.98 15.07 -13.67
CA THR A 268 18.15 15.00 -14.87
C THR A 268 17.19 13.80 -14.80
N PHE A 269 16.10 13.83 -15.56
CA PHE A 269 15.12 12.72 -15.58
C PHE A 269 15.74 11.37 -15.96
N ALA A 270 16.74 11.35 -16.85
CA ALA A 270 17.47 10.13 -17.20
C ALA A 270 18.29 9.61 -16.02
N GLU A 271 18.95 10.49 -15.27
CA GLU A 271 19.72 10.14 -14.08
C GLU A 271 18.80 9.68 -12.94
N GLU A 272 17.64 10.32 -12.75
CA GLU A 272 16.59 9.84 -11.82
C GLU A 272 16.18 8.40 -12.16
N GLY A 273 15.93 8.11 -13.44
CA GLY A 273 15.56 6.76 -13.89
C GLY A 273 16.67 5.72 -13.73
N VAL A 274 17.93 6.08 -13.98
CA VAL A 274 19.09 5.21 -13.77
C VAL A 274 19.30 4.97 -12.27
N TYR A 275 19.24 6.01 -11.45
CA TYR A 275 19.37 5.91 -10.00
C TYR A 275 18.31 4.98 -9.41
N ASP A 276 17.03 5.17 -9.76
CA ASP A 276 15.94 4.32 -9.25
C ASP A 276 16.12 2.86 -9.68
N ALA A 277 16.55 2.61 -10.93
CA ALA A 277 16.84 1.26 -11.40
C ALA A 277 17.99 0.61 -10.60
N VAL A 278 19.08 1.35 -10.35
CA VAL A 278 20.23 0.87 -9.57
C VAL A 278 19.89 0.67 -8.10
N ASN A 279 19.16 1.59 -7.47
CA ASN A 279 18.75 1.48 -6.06
C ASN A 279 17.81 0.28 -5.85
N ASN A 280 16.86 0.08 -6.77
CA ASN A 280 15.99 -1.10 -6.74
C ASN A 280 16.79 -2.40 -6.92
N LEU A 281 17.81 -2.42 -7.78
CA LEU A 281 18.73 -3.56 -7.93
C LEU A 281 19.58 -3.82 -6.68
N GLY A 282 20.26 -2.79 -6.17
CA GLY A 282 21.17 -2.89 -5.04
C GLY A 282 20.45 -3.31 -3.75
N SER A 283 19.22 -2.81 -3.54
CA SER A 283 18.44 -3.15 -2.35
C SER A 283 17.84 -4.56 -2.37
N LEU A 284 17.74 -5.22 -3.54
CA LEU A 284 17.19 -6.59 -3.62
C LEU A 284 18.05 -7.59 -2.86
N ALA A 285 19.38 -7.53 -2.98
CA ALA A 285 20.28 -8.44 -2.28
C ALA A 285 20.13 -8.31 -0.76
N ALA A 286 20.14 -7.08 -0.24
CA ALA A 286 19.91 -6.80 1.17
C ALA A 286 18.54 -7.32 1.63
N ARG A 287 17.49 -7.11 0.83
CA ARG A 287 16.13 -7.60 1.14
C ARG A 287 16.02 -9.13 1.10
N PHE A 288 16.71 -9.81 0.19
CA PHE A 288 16.67 -11.28 0.12
C PHE A 288 17.43 -11.93 1.26
N ILE A 289 18.51 -11.32 1.72
CA ILE A 289 19.35 -11.88 2.78
C ILE A 289 18.80 -11.50 4.15
N PHE A 290 18.62 -10.20 4.42
CA PHE A 290 18.31 -9.72 5.77
C PHE A 290 16.83 -9.85 6.14
N GLN A 291 15.90 -9.75 5.21
CA GLN A 291 14.47 -9.80 5.55
C GLN A 291 14.05 -11.18 6.12
N PRO A 292 14.45 -12.33 5.53
CA PRO A 292 14.18 -13.62 6.14
C PRO A 292 14.90 -13.84 7.48
N ILE A 293 16.11 -13.30 7.63
CA ILE A 293 16.88 -13.38 8.88
C ILE A 293 16.19 -12.57 9.98
N GLU A 294 15.76 -11.35 9.69
CA GLU A 294 15.03 -10.48 10.62
C GLU A 294 13.72 -11.14 11.08
N GLU A 295 12.92 -11.67 10.15
CA GLU A 295 11.66 -12.34 10.48
C GLU A 295 11.87 -13.63 11.28
N SER A 296 12.89 -14.43 10.92
CA SER A 296 13.26 -15.64 11.65
C SER A 296 13.78 -15.32 13.05
N GLY A 297 14.60 -14.28 13.17
CA GLY A 297 15.11 -13.78 14.45
C GLY A 297 13.98 -13.30 15.34
N TYR A 298 13.04 -12.51 14.80
CA TYR A 298 11.88 -12.04 15.57
C TYR A 298 11.02 -13.21 16.08
N LEU A 299 10.77 -14.23 15.25
CA LEU A 299 10.03 -15.43 15.65
C LEU A 299 10.78 -16.25 16.70
N PHE A 300 12.09 -16.40 16.54
CA PHE A 300 12.96 -17.09 17.49
C PHE A 300 12.93 -16.39 18.85
N PHE A 301 13.28 -15.11 18.91
CA PHE A 301 13.31 -14.36 20.16
C PHE A 301 11.92 -14.21 20.79
N ALA A 302 10.84 -14.11 20.00
CA ALA A 302 9.48 -14.08 20.55
C ALA A 302 9.02 -15.42 21.15
N GLN A 303 9.67 -16.54 20.81
CA GLN A 303 9.36 -17.86 21.37
C GLN A 303 10.28 -18.23 22.53
N VAL A 304 11.55 -17.79 22.46
CA VAL A 304 12.58 -18.08 23.47
C VAL A 304 12.50 -17.11 24.65
N LEU A 305 12.20 -15.84 24.41
CA LEU A 305 12.20 -14.82 25.47
C LEU A 305 10.77 -14.40 25.83
N LYS A 306 10.48 -14.36 27.14
CA LYS A 306 9.21 -13.80 27.66
C LYS A 306 9.34 -12.28 27.77
N ARG A 307 8.42 -11.55 27.13
CA ARG A 307 8.32 -10.09 27.27
C ARG A 307 7.98 -9.71 28.72
N ASP A 308 8.52 -8.58 29.18
CA ASP A 308 8.30 -8.00 30.51
C ASP A 308 8.76 -8.86 31.70
N VAL A 309 9.66 -9.82 31.46
CA VAL A 309 10.33 -10.60 32.50
C VAL A 309 11.82 -10.29 32.47
N ASP A 310 12.37 -9.85 33.61
CA ASP A 310 13.81 -9.62 33.75
C ASP A 310 14.63 -10.85 33.36
N VAL A 311 15.78 -10.63 32.74
CA VAL A 311 16.68 -11.68 32.20
C VAL A 311 17.04 -12.72 33.28
N SER A 312 17.15 -12.29 34.54
CA SER A 312 17.44 -13.15 35.69
C SER A 312 16.32 -14.14 36.03
N ASN A 313 15.08 -13.86 35.59
CA ASN A 313 13.88 -14.66 35.88
C ASN A 313 13.43 -15.47 34.65
N GLN A 314 14.21 -15.48 33.58
CA GLN A 314 13.96 -16.32 32.40
C GLN A 314 14.67 -17.67 32.56
N GLU A 315 14.22 -18.69 31.81
CA GLU A 315 14.86 -20.00 31.84
C GLU A 315 16.30 -19.88 31.33
N VAL A 316 17.27 -20.32 32.13
CA VAL A 316 18.70 -20.15 31.85
C VAL A 316 19.09 -20.76 30.51
N GLU A 317 18.46 -21.88 30.14
CA GLU A 317 18.69 -22.58 28.88
C GLU A 317 18.26 -21.74 27.67
N ASP A 318 17.11 -21.05 27.77
CA ASP A 318 16.59 -20.13 26.74
C ASP A 318 17.46 -18.86 26.63
N VAL A 319 17.98 -18.36 27.75
CA VAL A 319 18.91 -17.21 27.77
C VAL A 319 20.27 -17.57 27.15
N THR A 320 20.80 -18.77 27.38
CA THR A 320 22.04 -19.22 26.71
C THR A 320 21.84 -19.55 25.23
N LEU A 321 20.65 -19.98 24.82
CA LEU A 321 20.34 -20.23 23.41
C LEU A 321 20.18 -18.94 22.60
N SER A 322 19.88 -17.83 23.27
CA SER A 322 19.65 -16.51 22.67
C SER A 322 20.86 -15.56 22.74
N ALA A 323 21.93 -15.95 23.44
CA ALA A 323 23.22 -15.24 23.54
C ALA A 323 24.16 -15.60 22.37
#